data_AF-A0A1Q3MJY7-F1
#
_entry.id   AF-A0A1Q3MJY7-F1
#
_cell.length_a   1.000
_cell.length_b   1.000
_cell.length_c   1.000
_cell.angle_alpha   90.00
_cell.angle_beta   90.00
_cell.angle_gamma   90.00
#
_symmetry.space_group_name_H-M   'P 1'
#
loop_
_entity.id
_entity.type
_entity.pdbx_description
1 polymer ?
#
loop_
_entity_poly.entity_id
_entity_poly.type
_entity_poly.pdbx_seq_one_letter_code
_entity_poly.pdbx_strand_id
1 'polypeptide(L)'
;MSQAPQDLERTDEQPKGQYVTKRDFKVIVIVLVCLAVLLSPVYFVLKDGSDAYICKKNLNSISKALVLYSNDNDGKLPPAYVTINEQGAPYIENNAIYGWANLVDAYMKSDASFRCPKSTKEENYLDHHADGSLMEVSYGLYAPYAGYSLSDIEDADSVILVAEVCNRGANDTYDPHPILDADGNPAPYDAFVIGWSNGNLAPDETTTSVTRLAFPNSKGGTFDKDGSSRHPGGNHFLTATGRALSLPPSAAKVEWNKQKKKAIGIWMTPDFYLMDKKRGG
;
A
#
# COMPACT_ATOMS: atom_id res chain seq x y z
N MET A 1 5.77 -58.97 -77.55
CA MET A 1 6.29 -58.94 -76.17
C MET A 1 6.35 -57.49 -75.73
N SER A 2 5.68 -57.13 -74.64
CA SER A 2 6.17 -56.26 -73.56
C SER A 2 5.00 -55.55 -72.89
N GLN A 3 5.01 -55.61 -71.56
CA GLN A 3 3.92 -55.36 -70.64
C GLN A 3 3.57 -53.87 -70.47
N ALA A 4 2.32 -53.62 -70.12
CA ALA A 4 1.84 -52.34 -69.62
C ALA A 4 2.37 -52.06 -68.20
N PRO A 5 2.60 -50.79 -67.82
CA PRO A 5 2.93 -50.42 -66.43
C PRO A 5 1.67 -50.44 -65.56
N GLN A 6 1.81 -50.95 -64.33
CA GLN A 6 0.79 -50.88 -63.29
C GLN A 6 0.82 -49.49 -62.63
N ASP A 7 -0.24 -48.71 -62.81
CA ASP A 7 -0.46 -47.48 -62.07
C ASP A 7 -0.84 -47.82 -60.61
N LEU A 8 0.02 -47.40 -59.68
CA LEU A 8 -0.23 -47.42 -58.25
C LEU A 8 -1.28 -46.34 -57.91
N GLU A 9 -2.51 -46.77 -57.68
CA GLU A 9 -3.61 -45.95 -57.17
C GLU A 9 -3.27 -45.48 -55.74
N ARG A 10 -2.76 -44.24 -55.62
CA ARG A 10 -2.58 -43.58 -54.33
C ARG A 10 -3.95 -43.07 -53.87
N THR A 11 -4.59 -43.80 -52.97
CA THR A 11 -5.82 -43.32 -52.31
C THR A 11 -5.48 -42.15 -51.39
N ASP A 12 -5.77 -40.94 -51.85
CA ASP A 12 -5.77 -39.74 -51.01
C ASP A 12 -6.95 -39.80 -50.03
N GLU A 13 -6.75 -40.48 -48.89
CA GLU A 13 -7.65 -40.34 -47.74
C GLU A 13 -7.45 -38.94 -47.14
N GLN A 14 -8.26 -37.98 -47.59
CA GLN A 14 -8.38 -36.70 -46.88
C GLN A 14 -8.89 -36.95 -45.45
N PRO A 15 -8.19 -36.46 -44.41
CA PRO A 15 -8.65 -36.62 -43.04
C PRO A 15 -9.96 -35.86 -42.87
N LYS A 16 -11.06 -36.59 -42.63
CA LYS A 16 -12.35 -36.00 -42.27
C LYS A 16 -12.20 -35.26 -40.95
N GLY A 17 -12.13 -33.93 -41.00
CA GLY A 17 -12.17 -33.07 -39.83
C GLY A 17 -13.39 -33.43 -38.97
N GLN A 18 -13.14 -33.95 -37.78
CA GLN A 18 -14.17 -34.39 -36.85
C GLN A 18 -14.80 -33.13 -36.25
N TYR A 19 -15.92 -32.69 -36.81
CA TYR A 19 -16.63 -31.50 -36.34
C TYR A 19 -17.15 -31.73 -34.92
N VAL A 20 -16.69 -30.92 -33.97
CA VAL A 20 -17.21 -30.89 -32.59
C VAL A 20 -18.71 -30.60 -32.65
N THR A 21 -19.53 -31.52 -32.15
CA THR A 21 -20.98 -31.33 -32.18
C THR A 21 -21.43 -30.37 -31.08
N LYS A 22 -22.64 -29.79 -31.22
CA LYS A 22 -23.24 -28.95 -30.16
C LYS A 22 -23.34 -29.67 -28.81
N ARG A 23 -23.46 -31.01 -28.81
CA ARG A 23 -23.48 -31.82 -27.60
C ARG A 23 -22.09 -31.91 -26.98
N ASP A 24 -21.08 -32.19 -27.79
CA ASP A 24 -19.69 -32.29 -27.34
C ASP A 24 -19.22 -30.96 -26.73
N PHE A 25 -19.58 -29.84 -27.36
CA PHE A 25 -19.30 -28.51 -26.82
C PHE A 25 -19.92 -28.31 -25.42
N LYS A 26 -21.19 -28.70 -25.21
CA LYS A 26 -21.84 -28.60 -23.90
C LYS A 26 -21.14 -29.44 -22.84
N VAL A 27 -20.76 -30.68 -23.18
CA VAL A 27 -20.04 -31.58 -22.26
C VAL A 27 -18.69 -30.98 -21.88
N ILE A 28 -17.94 -30.46 -22.86
CA ILE A 28 -16.65 -29.80 -22.62
C ILE A 28 -16.81 -28.61 -21.67
N VAL A 29 -17.80 -27.74 -21.90
CA VAL A 29 -18.07 -26.60 -21.01
C VAL A 29 -18.41 -27.07 -19.59
N ILE A 30 -19.23 -28.10 -19.43
CA ILE A 30 -19.55 -28.66 -18.10
C ILE A 30 -18.29 -29.15 -17.40
N VAL A 31 -17.43 -29.92 -18.09
CA VAL A 31 -16.17 -30.41 -17.52
C VAL A 31 -15.26 -29.25 -17.11
N LEU A 32 -15.13 -28.21 -17.95
CA LEU A 32 -14.33 -27.04 -17.62
C LEU A 32 -14.86 -26.28 -16.40
N VAL A 33 -16.18 -26.10 -16.30
CA VAL A 33 -16.81 -25.47 -15.12
C VAL A 33 -16.58 -26.30 -13.86
N CYS A 34 -16.74 -27.63 -13.93
CA CYS A 34 -16.46 -28.51 -12.80
C CYS A 34 -15.00 -28.41 -12.34
N LEU A 35 -14.04 -28.42 -13.28
CA LEU A 35 -12.62 -28.27 -12.97
C LEU A 35 -12.32 -26.89 -12.33
N ALA A 36 -12.87 -25.82 -12.89
CA ALA A 36 -12.70 -24.47 -12.34
C ALA A 36 -13.22 -24.36 -10.91
N VAL A 37 -14.39 -24.94 -10.62
CA VAL A 37 -14.97 -24.95 -9.26
C VAL A 37 -14.10 -25.74 -8.29
N LEU A 38 -13.57 -26.90 -8.69
CA LEU A 38 -12.70 -27.73 -7.84
C LEU A 38 -11.35 -27.06 -7.54
N LEU A 39 -10.80 -26.30 -8.49
CA LEU A 39 -9.50 -25.64 -8.34
C LEU A 39 -9.60 -24.24 -7.70
N SER A 40 -10.78 -23.61 -7.72
CA SER A 40 -11.01 -22.26 -7.19
C SER A 40 -10.48 -22.05 -5.75
N PRO A 41 -10.73 -22.93 -4.76
CA PRO A 41 -10.27 -22.71 -3.39
C PRO A 41 -8.74 -22.61 -3.28
N VAL A 42 -8.02 -23.49 -3.98
CA VAL A 42 -6.56 -23.51 -4.00
C VAL A 42 -6.02 -22.28 -4.71
N TYR A 43 -6.65 -21.89 -5.82
CA TYR A 43 -6.29 -20.67 -6.54
C TYR A 43 -6.38 -19.43 -5.66
N PHE A 44 -7.45 -19.25 -4.88
CA PHE A 44 -7.59 -18.09 -3.99
C PHE A 44 -6.50 -18.04 -2.92
N VAL A 45 -6.16 -19.18 -2.30
CA VAL A 45 -5.08 -19.25 -1.30
C VAL A 45 -3.73 -18.87 -1.93
N LEU A 46 -3.43 -19.38 -3.12
CA LEU A 46 -2.20 -19.06 -3.84
C LEU A 46 -2.15 -17.59 -4.29
N LYS A 47 -3.28 -17.05 -4.75
CA LYS A 47 -3.40 -15.64 -5.14
C LYS A 47 -3.14 -14.73 -3.95
N ASP A 48 -3.72 -15.03 -2.80
CA ASP A 48 -3.53 -14.27 -1.56
C ASP A 48 -2.07 -14.29 -1.10
N GLY A 49 -1.42 -15.46 -1.15
CA GLY A 49 0.00 -15.57 -0.85
C GLY A 49 0.89 -14.79 -1.83
N SER A 50 0.55 -14.82 -3.13
CA SER A 50 1.25 -14.07 -4.16
C SER A 50 1.12 -12.55 -3.94
N ASP A 51 -0.10 -12.07 -3.66
CA ASP A 51 -0.34 -10.64 -3.44
C ASP A 51 0.39 -10.13 -2.19
N ALA A 52 0.37 -10.91 -1.11
CA ALA A 52 1.09 -10.60 0.11
C ALA A 52 2.61 -10.53 -0.14
N TYR A 53 3.16 -11.47 -0.92
CA TYR A 53 4.56 -11.48 -1.31
C TYR A 53 4.93 -10.25 -2.16
N ILE A 54 4.14 -9.93 -3.17
CA ILE A 54 4.36 -8.76 -4.04
C ILE A 54 4.31 -7.46 -3.22
N CYS A 55 3.36 -7.33 -2.29
CA CYS A 55 3.29 -6.19 -1.39
C CYS A 55 4.56 -6.05 -0.54
N LYS A 56 5.07 -7.13 0.07
CA LYS A 56 6.34 -7.09 0.82
C LYS A 56 7.53 -6.75 -0.07
N LYS A 57 7.58 -7.26 -1.31
CA LYS A 57 8.60 -6.90 -2.31
C LYS A 57 8.56 -5.40 -2.63
N ASN A 58 7.37 -4.82 -2.77
CA ASN A 58 7.17 -3.39 -2.99
C ASN A 58 7.68 -2.58 -1.80
N LEU A 59 7.31 -2.93 -0.56
CA LEU A 59 7.84 -2.27 0.65
C LEU A 59 9.36 -2.35 0.76
N ASN A 60 9.97 -3.49 0.45
CA ASN A 60 11.43 -3.63 0.42
C ASN A 60 12.08 -2.74 -0.67
N SER A 61 11.37 -2.45 -1.76
CA SER A 61 11.85 -1.53 -2.81
C SER A 61 11.71 -0.08 -2.35
N ILE A 62 10.59 0.27 -1.72
CA ILE A 62 10.35 1.57 -1.08
C ILE A 62 11.41 1.86 -0.03
N SER A 63 11.77 0.87 0.80
CA SER A 63 12.83 1.00 1.80
C SER A 63 14.16 1.42 1.19
N LYS A 64 14.56 0.76 0.09
CA LYS A 64 15.81 1.09 -0.60
C LYS A 64 15.74 2.49 -1.21
N ALA A 65 14.59 2.84 -1.77
CA ALA A 65 14.35 4.17 -2.32
C ALA A 65 14.45 5.26 -1.24
N LEU A 66 13.87 5.03 -0.05
CA LEU A 66 13.98 5.95 1.10
C LEU A 66 15.42 6.11 1.58
N VAL A 67 16.21 5.03 1.64
CA VAL A 67 17.63 5.10 2.02
C VAL A 67 18.44 5.87 0.99
N LEU A 68 18.20 5.64 -0.31
CA LEU A 68 18.89 6.38 -1.37
C LEU A 68 18.52 7.86 -1.37
N TYR A 69 17.23 8.18 -1.23
CA TYR A 69 16.76 9.54 -1.04
C TYR A 69 17.45 10.19 0.17
N SER A 70 17.49 9.50 1.31
CA SER A 70 18.12 9.99 2.54
C SER A 70 19.61 10.29 2.34
N ASN A 71 20.35 9.43 1.65
CA ASN A 71 21.76 9.68 1.33
C ASN A 71 21.95 10.95 0.49
N ASP A 72 21.03 11.24 -0.43
CA ASP A 72 21.08 12.42 -1.30
C ASP A 72 20.52 13.69 -0.62
N ASN A 73 19.89 13.57 0.56
CA ASN A 73 19.21 14.65 1.28
C ASN A 73 19.71 14.79 2.73
N ASP A 74 21.03 14.77 2.93
CA ASP A 74 21.69 14.99 4.24
C ASP A 74 21.20 14.05 5.35
N GLY A 75 20.89 12.81 5.01
CA GLY A 75 20.39 11.80 5.95
C GLY A 75 18.90 11.94 6.29
N LYS A 76 18.15 12.86 5.69
CA LYS A 76 16.74 13.10 6.03
C LYS A 76 15.78 12.23 5.24
N LEU A 77 14.72 11.78 5.90
CA LEU A 77 13.55 11.21 5.25
C LEU A 77 12.79 12.28 4.45
N PRO A 78 12.02 11.90 3.42
CA PRO A 78 11.20 12.86 2.69
C PRO A 78 10.16 13.50 3.62
N PRO A 79 9.75 14.76 3.37
CA PRO A 79 8.51 15.27 3.94
C PRO A 79 7.34 14.39 3.48
N ALA A 80 6.28 14.31 4.27
CA ALA A 80 5.12 13.48 3.92
C ALA A 80 4.42 13.99 2.66
N TYR A 81 4.47 15.31 2.44
CA TYR A 81 3.95 16.02 1.26
C TYR A 81 4.50 17.45 1.21
N VAL A 82 4.40 18.08 0.02
CA VAL A 82 4.74 19.50 -0.19
C VAL A 82 3.57 20.38 0.29
N THR A 83 3.85 21.40 1.09
CA THR A 83 2.85 22.36 1.59
C THR A 83 2.85 23.66 0.80
N ILE A 84 1.68 24.26 0.55
CA ILE A 84 1.57 25.55 -0.18
C ILE A 84 1.31 26.78 0.70
N ASN A 85 0.99 26.59 1.97
CA ASN A 85 0.68 27.68 2.90
C ASN A 85 1.15 27.36 4.32
N GLU A 86 1.10 28.37 5.20
CA GLU A 86 1.46 28.23 6.62
C GLU A 86 0.53 27.29 7.39
N GLN A 87 -0.69 27.07 6.89
CA GLN A 87 -1.67 26.14 7.47
C GLN A 87 -1.31 24.67 7.16
N GLY A 88 -0.29 24.41 6.35
CA GLY A 88 0.17 23.06 6.03
C GLY A 88 -0.73 22.32 5.05
N ALA A 89 -1.51 23.04 4.22
CA ALA A 89 -2.32 22.43 3.17
C ALA A 89 -1.42 21.78 2.11
N PRO A 90 -1.77 20.56 1.63
CA PRO A 90 -0.98 19.87 0.62
C PRO A 90 -1.03 20.61 -0.72
N TYR A 91 0.06 20.53 -1.47
CA TYR A 91 0.10 20.93 -2.86
C TYR A 91 -0.62 19.89 -3.71
N ILE A 92 -1.62 20.33 -4.46
CA ILE A 92 -2.48 19.47 -5.28
C ILE A 92 -2.48 20.01 -6.71
N GLU A 93 -2.17 19.14 -7.67
CA GLU A 93 -2.24 19.42 -9.10
C GLU A 93 -2.91 18.26 -9.80
N ASN A 94 -3.79 18.52 -10.77
CA ASN A 94 -4.47 17.47 -11.56
C ASN A 94 -5.13 16.37 -10.71
N ASN A 95 -5.65 16.73 -9.53
CA ASN A 95 -6.23 15.79 -8.56
C ASN A 95 -5.21 14.71 -8.14
N ALA A 96 -3.97 15.09 -7.91
CA ALA A 96 -2.93 14.29 -7.28
C ALA A 96 -2.12 15.18 -6.33
N ILE A 97 -1.55 14.56 -5.31
CA ILE A 97 -0.75 15.22 -4.28
C ILE A 97 0.70 15.20 -4.73
N TYR A 98 1.50 16.20 -4.35
CA TYR A 98 2.96 16.05 -4.36
C TYR A 98 3.42 15.48 -3.01
N GLY A 99 3.43 14.15 -2.93
CA GLY A 99 3.68 13.40 -1.70
C GLY A 99 5.11 12.91 -1.56
N TRP A 100 5.37 12.20 -0.46
CA TRP A 100 6.66 11.53 -0.24
C TRP A 100 6.99 10.51 -1.34
N ALA A 101 5.99 9.88 -1.94
CA ALA A 101 6.21 8.84 -2.95
C ALA A 101 6.77 9.45 -4.24
N ASN A 102 6.31 10.66 -4.65
CA ASN A 102 6.91 11.41 -5.76
C ASN A 102 8.42 11.64 -5.55
N LEU A 103 8.80 12.02 -4.33
CA LEU A 103 10.18 12.36 -4.00
C LEU A 103 11.13 11.15 -4.06
N VAL A 104 10.61 9.94 -3.84
CA VAL A 104 11.42 8.71 -3.85
C VAL A 104 11.26 7.87 -5.12
N ASP A 105 10.32 8.21 -6.00
CA ASP A 105 9.98 7.47 -7.22
C ASP A 105 11.20 7.23 -8.12
N ALA A 106 12.06 8.23 -8.30
CA ALA A 106 13.28 8.11 -9.11
C ALA A 106 14.27 7.05 -8.59
N TYR A 107 14.17 6.66 -7.32
CA TYR A 107 15.02 5.63 -6.70
C TYR A 107 14.35 4.24 -6.65
N MET A 108 13.10 4.14 -7.09
CA MET A 108 12.38 2.88 -7.14
C MET A 108 12.91 1.97 -8.25
N LYS A 109 12.85 0.67 -8.01
CA LYS A 109 13.07 -0.32 -9.06
C LYS A 109 11.92 -0.26 -10.07
N SER A 110 12.26 -0.39 -11.35
CA SER A 110 11.28 -0.36 -12.44
C SER A 110 10.21 -1.47 -12.38
N ASP A 111 10.48 -2.56 -11.66
CA ASP A 111 9.56 -3.70 -11.47
C ASP A 111 8.82 -3.69 -10.12
N ALA A 112 8.96 -2.60 -9.36
CA ALA A 112 8.24 -2.35 -8.11
C ALA A 112 7.09 -1.37 -8.33
N SER A 113 6.17 -1.30 -7.36
CA SER A 113 5.03 -0.39 -7.40
C SER A 113 4.72 0.18 -6.03
N PHE A 114 4.25 1.43 -5.99
CA PHE A 114 3.67 2.05 -4.80
C PHE A 114 2.25 1.58 -4.49
N ARG A 115 1.70 0.66 -5.29
CA ARG A 115 0.41 0.04 -5.06
C ARG A 115 0.55 -1.39 -4.54
N CYS A 116 -0.30 -1.73 -3.58
CA CYS A 116 -0.52 -3.09 -3.14
C CYS A 116 -1.51 -3.80 -4.11
N PRO A 117 -1.24 -5.03 -4.57
CA PRO A 117 -2.18 -5.75 -5.45
C PRO A 117 -3.56 -6.00 -4.85
N LYS A 118 -3.65 -6.00 -3.51
CA LYS A 118 -4.90 -6.18 -2.76
C LYS A 118 -5.67 -4.88 -2.53
N SER A 119 -5.08 -3.72 -2.80
CA SER A 119 -5.79 -2.46 -2.62
C SER A 119 -6.82 -2.23 -3.73
N THR A 120 -7.99 -1.73 -3.35
CA THR A 120 -9.01 -1.25 -4.28
C THR A 120 -8.70 0.17 -4.73
N LYS A 121 -9.38 0.63 -5.79
CA LYS A 121 -9.14 1.97 -6.35
C LYS A 121 -9.47 3.08 -5.35
N GLU A 122 -10.50 2.87 -4.55
CA GLU A 122 -11.00 3.82 -3.54
C GLU A 122 -10.03 3.94 -2.35
N GLU A 123 -9.25 2.90 -2.07
CA GLU A 123 -8.23 2.91 -1.02
C GLU A 123 -6.96 3.65 -1.42
N ASN A 124 -6.70 3.77 -2.73
CA ASN A 124 -5.50 4.39 -3.25
C ASN A 124 -5.65 5.91 -3.32
N TYR A 125 -4.54 6.61 -3.11
CA TYR A 125 -4.41 8.00 -3.50
C TYR A 125 -3.59 8.17 -4.76
N LEU A 126 -3.70 9.35 -5.36
CA LEU A 126 -2.90 9.73 -6.53
C LEU A 126 -1.76 10.64 -6.10
N ASP A 127 -0.57 10.30 -6.58
CA ASP A 127 0.66 11.09 -6.47
C ASP A 127 1.26 11.23 -7.89
N HIS A 128 2.32 12.01 -8.04
CA HIS A 128 3.01 12.20 -9.32
C HIS A 128 4.26 11.32 -9.41
N HIS A 129 4.45 10.64 -10.52
CA HIS A 129 5.77 10.14 -10.91
C HIS A 129 6.75 11.31 -11.10
N ALA A 130 8.05 11.01 -11.09
CA ALA A 130 9.10 12.01 -11.33
C ALA A 130 8.98 12.68 -12.73
N ASP A 131 8.33 12.03 -13.69
CA ASP A 131 8.05 12.56 -15.03
C ASP A 131 6.74 13.37 -15.13
N GLY A 132 6.01 13.52 -14.03
CA GLY A 132 4.74 14.23 -13.94
C GLY A 132 3.49 13.40 -14.22
N SER A 133 3.63 12.15 -14.68
CA SER A 133 2.49 11.23 -14.85
C SER A 133 1.90 10.81 -13.50
N LEU A 134 0.68 10.28 -13.49
CA LEU A 134 -0.02 9.93 -12.24
C LEU A 134 0.33 8.50 -11.79
N MET A 135 0.53 8.33 -10.48
CA MET A 135 0.73 7.02 -9.85
C MET A 135 -0.30 6.75 -8.76
N GLU A 136 -0.77 5.50 -8.68
CA GLU A 136 -1.59 5.03 -7.57
C GLU A 136 -0.70 4.59 -6.40
N VAL A 137 -1.01 5.07 -5.21
CA VAL A 137 -0.26 4.75 -3.99
C VAL A 137 -1.20 4.21 -2.91
N SER A 138 -0.79 3.12 -2.27
CA SER A 138 -1.54 2.45 -1.19
C SER A 138 -0.75 2.37 0.12
N TYR A 139 0.30 3.17 0.23
CA TYR A 139 1.20 3.25 1.38
C TYR A 139 1.28 4.70 1.90
N GLY A 140 1.31 4.88 3.21
CA GLY A 140 1.42 6.18 3.85
C GLY A 140 2.71 6.29 4.66
N LEU A 141 3.27 7.50 4.72
CA LEU A 141 4.43 7.81 5.56
C LEU A 141 3.95 8.21 6.95
N TYR A 142 4.63 7.72 7.98
CA TYR A 142 4.32 8.06 9.36
C TYR A 142 4.77 9.49 9.69
N ALA A 143 3.79 10.36 9.95
CA ALA A 143 3.97 11.81 10.03
C ALA A 143 5.12 12.27 10.94
N PRO A 144 5.34 11.67 12.13
CA PRO A 144 6.37 12.16 13.05
C PRO A 144 7.80 12.03 12.54
N TYR A 145 8.05 11.13 11.60
CA TYR A 145 9.38 10.93 11.00
C TYR A 145 9.51 11.56 9.61
N ALA A 146 8.47 12.23 9.10
CA ALA A 146 8.58 13.02 7.88
C ALA A 146 9.64 14.12 8.04
N GLY A 147 10.61 14.18 7.12
CA GLY A 147 11.73 15.13 7.21
C GLY A 147 12.77 14.82 8.30
N TYR A 148 12.60 13.74 9.07
CA TYR A 148 13.48 13.41 10.20
C TYR A 148 14.76 12.71 9.72
N SER A 149 15.86 12.89 10.46
CA SER A 149 17.12 12.21 10.16
C SER A 149 16.99 10.71 10.41
N LEU A 150 17.24 9.90 9.39
CA LEU A 150 17.14 8.44 9.45
C LEU A 150 18.12 7.85 10.47
N SER A 151 19.30 8.45 10.64
CA SER A 151 20.31 8.00 11.61
C SER A 151 19.91 8.26 13.06
N ASP A 152 18.99 9.19 13.29
CA ASP A 152 18.63 9.67 14.62
C ASP A 152 17.38 8.96 15.15
N ILE A 153 16.83 8.00 14.40
CA ILE A 153 15.66 7.22 14.80
C ILE A 153 16.06 6.24 15.91
N GLU A 154 15.61 6.53 17.12
CA GLU A 154 15.65 5.60 18.25
C GLU A 154 14.88 4.31 17.91
N ASP A 155 15.35 3.16 18.39
CA ASP A 155 14.71 1.85 18.20
C ASP A 155 14.26 1.58 16.74
N ALA A 156 15.09 1.98 15.76
CA ALA A 156 14.77 1.94 14.33
C ALA A 156 14.29 0.58 13.80
N ASP A 157 14.62 -0.51 14.48
CA ASP A 157 14.18 -1.85 14.09
C ASP A 157 12.72 -2.16 14.47
N SER A 158 12.16 -1.39 15.40
CA SER A 158 10.79 -1.56 15.91
C SER A 158 9.84 -0.49 15.39
N VAL A 159 10.34 0.71 15.08
CA VAL A 159 9.54 1.86 14.66
C VAL A 159 9.08 1.74 13.22
N ILE A 160 7.80 2.03 12.97
CA ILE A 160 7.20 2.06 11.63
C ILE A 160 7.57 3.36 10.92
N LEU A 161 7.94 3.28 9.64
CA LEU A 161 8.06 4.44 8.74
C LEU A 161 6.92 4.50 7.73
N VAL A 162 6.60 3.36 7.11
CA VAL A 162 5.60 3.27 6.05
C VAL A 162 4.67 2.12 6.36
N ALA A 163 3.38 2.30 6.16
CA ALA A 163 2.42 1.20 6.27
C ALA A 163 1.37 1.25 5.17
N GLU A 164 0.69 0.13 4.98
CA GLU A 164 -0.51 0.07 4.14
C GLU A 164 -1.65 0.90 4.73
N VAL A 165 -2.20 1.76 3.89
CA VAL A 165 -3.20 2.77 4.25
C VAL A 165 -4.43 2.70 3.35
N CYS A 166 -5.51 3.35 3.78
CA CYS A 166 -6.72 3.59 3.01
C CYS A 166 -7.07 5.07 2.99
N ASN A 167 -7.31 5.56 1.78
CA ASN A 167 -7.69 6.94 1.55
C ASN A 167 -9.10 7.26 2.08
N ARG A 168 -9.24 8.40 2.78
CA ARG A 168 -10.54 9.04 3.09
C ARG A 168 -11.56 8.10 3.76
N GLY A 169 -11.08 7.19 4.61
CA GLY A 169 -11.95 6.23 5.30
C GLY A 169 -12.56 5.15 4.40
N ALA A 170 -12.03 4.91 3.19
CA ALA A 170 -12.49 3.85 2.29
C ALA A 170 -12.59 2.49 3.01
N ASN A 171 -13.57 1.67 2.64
CA ASN A 171 -13.89 0.40 3.33
C ASN A 171 -14.20 0.56 4.83
N ASP A 172 -14.81 1.69 5.21
CA ASP A 172 -15.11 2.04 6.60
C ASP A 172 -13.88 1.98 7.50
N THR A 173 -12.75 2.49 7.02
CA THR A 173 -11.49 2.57 7.79
C THR A 173 -11.47 3.79 8.72
N TYR A 174 -10.58 3.76 9.72
CA TYR A 174 -10.48 4.79 10.75
C TYR A 174 -9.75 6.05 10.26
N ASP A 175 -10.52 7.11 10.01
CA ASP A 175 -10.00 8.42 9.60
C ASP A 175 -10.87 9.55 10.20
N PRO A 176 -10.68 9.88 11.50
CA PRO A 176 -11.47 10.90 12.20
C PRO A 176 -11.08 12.34 11.84
N HIS A 177 -9.89 12.54 11.26
CA HIS A 177 -9.30 13.87 11.04
C HIS A 177 -8.74 13.99 9.62
N PRO A 178 -9.60 14.09 8.59
CA PRO A 178 -9.14 14.21 7.21
C PRO A 178 -8.19 15.41 7.04
N ILE A 179 -7.21 15.28 6.15
CA ILE A 179 -6.36 16.41 5.76
C ILE A 179 -7.22 17.43 5.02
N LEU A 180 -6.97 18.72 5.27
CA LEU A 180 -7.68 19.83 4.63
C LEU A 180 -6.83 20.44 3.51
N ASP A 181 -7.48 20.91 2.46
CA ASP A 181 -6.88 21.71 1.39
C ASP A 181 -6.71 23.18 1.80
N ALA A 182 -6.23 24.00 0.86
CA ALA A 182 -5.96 25.42 1.13
C ALA A 182 -7.23 26.24 1.42
N ASP A 183 -8.40 25.76 1.02
CA ASP A 183 -9.68 26.40 1.25
C ASP A 183 -10.35 25.90 2.55
N GLY A 184 -9.69 24.98 3.28
CA GLY A 184 -10.20 24.37 4.49
C GLY A 184 -11.21 23.25 4.25
N ASN A 185 -11.40 22.82 3.01
CA ASN A 185 -12.22 21.65 2.68
C ASN A 185 -11.40 20.37 2.81
N PRO A 186 -12.01 19.19 2.99
CA PRO A 186 -11.26 17.96 2.99
C PRO A 186 -10.55 17.73 1.64
N ALA A 187 -9.24 17.53 1.68
CA ALA A 187 -8.43 17.23 0.52
C ALA A 187 -8.95 15.98 -0.23
N PRO A 188 -8.75 15.88 -1.56
CA PRO A 188 -9.15 14.71 -2.34
C PRO A 188 -8.51 13.41 -1.83
N TYR A 189 -7.32 13.53 -1.26
CA TYR A 189 -6.56 12.44 -0.68
C TYR A 189 -5.97 12.83 0.66
N ASP A 190 -5.72 11.84 1.51
CA ASP A 190 -5.09 12.03 2.81
C ASP A 190 -4.29 10.82 3.33
N ALA A 191 -4.41 9.68 2.66
CA ALA A 191 -3.68 8.45 2.98
C ALA A 191 -2.15 8.56 2.82
N PHE A 192 -1.63 9.61 2.18
CA PHE A 192 -0.18 9.83 2.11
C PHE A 192 0.46 10.03 3.50
N VAL A 193 -0.33 10.32 4.54
CA VAL A 193 0.13 10.48 5.92
C VAL A 193 -0.58 9.53 6.88
N ILE A 194 0.19 8.79 7.68
CA ILE A 194 -0.30 8.10 8.89
C ILE A 194 -0.22 9.10 10.04
N GLY A 195 -1.39 9.52 10.53
CA GLY A 195 -1.55 10.49 11.61
C GLY A 195 -2.11 9.86 12.88
N TRP A 196 -2.86 10.65 13.64
CA TRP A 196 -3.30 10.35 14.99
C TRP A 196 -4.80 10.54 15.19
N SER A 197 -5.37 9.82 16.16
CA SER A 197 -6.80 9.86 16.49
C SER A 197 -7.33 11.24 16.90
N ASN A 198 -6.44 12.19 17.17
CA ASN A 198 -6.74 13.55 17.62
C ASN A 198 -6.05 14.64 16.75
N GLY A 199 -5.39 14.27 15.65
CA GLY A 199 -4.70 15.23 14.77
C GLY A 199 -3.82 14.56 13.70
N ASN A 200 -3.40 15.32 12.69
CA ASN A 200 -2.64 14.75 11.56
C ASN A 200 -1.12 14.72 11.76
N LEU A 201 -0.58 15.66 12.55
CA LEU A 201 0.87 15.83 12.68
C LEU A 201 1.32 15.43 14.09
N ALA A 202 0.78 16.10 15.10
CA ALA A 202 1.22 15.97 16.48
C ALA A 202 0.28 15.12 17.33
N PRO A 203 0.78 14.08 18.01
CA PRO A 203 0.01 13.42 19.05
C PRO A 203 0.10 14.19 20.37
N ASP A 204 -0.75 13.83 21.31
CA ASP A 204 -0.64 14.21 22.71
C ASP A 204 -1.17 13.10 23.62
N GLU A 205 -1.29 13.38 24.92
CA GLU A 205 -1.72 12.38 25.90
C GLU A 205 -3.18 11.89 25.71
N THR A 206 -3.95 12.53 24.83
CA THR A 206 -5.30 12.11 24.44
C THR A 206 -5.31 11.23 23.20
N THR A 207 -4.16 11.05 22.52
CA THR A 207 -4.02 10.15 21.38
C THR A 207 -4.22 8.70 21.82
N THR A 208 -5.14 8.00 21.16
CA THR A 208 -5.49 6.60 21.47
C THR A 208 -5.06 5.63 20.38
N SER A 209 -4.97 6.10 19.14
CA SER A 209 -4.66 5.29 17.97
C SER A 209 -4.05 6.11 16.83
N VAL A 210 -3.39 5.42 15.90
CA VAL A 210 -3.03 5.99 14.60
C VAL A 210 -4.17 5.88 13.60
N THR A 211 -4.13 6.67 12.53
CA THR A 211 -5.21 6.78 11.54
C THR A 211 -4.82 6.25 10.17
N ARG A 212 -5.82 6.06 9.30
CA ARG A 212 -5.71 5.69 7.87
C ARG A 212 -5.09 4.34 7.59
N LEU A 213 -4.83 3.52 8.59
CA LEU A 213 -4.40 2.13 8.36
C LEU A 213 -5.50 1.35 7.62
N ALA A 214 -5.09 0.46 6.71
CA ALA A 214 -5.98 -0.33 5.88
C ALA A 214 -6.70 -1.46 6.63
N PHE A 215 -7.36 -1.16 7.75
CA PHE A 215 -8.15 -2.10 8.54
C PHE A 215 -9.65 -1.87 8.28
N PRO A 216 -10.30 -2.65 7.39
CA PRO A 216 -11.70 -2.41 7.04
C PRO A 216 -12.64 -2.50 8.25
N ASN A 217 -13.73 -1.74 8.21
CA ASN A 217 -14.75 -1.67 9.27
C ASN A 217 -14.22 -1.18 10.63
N SER A 218 -13.14 -0.39 10.64
CA SER A 218 -12.55 0.20 11.85
C SER A 218 -12.96 1.66 12.09
N LYS A 219 -13.91 2.23 11.33
CA LYS A 219 -14.34 3.65 11.38
C LYS A 219 -14.64 4.17 12.79
N GLY A 220 -15.10 3.30 13.70
CA GLY A 220 -15.37 3.63 15.10
C GLY A 220 -14.13 3.69 16.01
N GLY A 221 -12.93 3.45 15.50
CA GLY A 221 -11.70 3.31 16.30
C GLY A 221 -11.59 1.97 17.02
N THR A 222 -12.36 0.97 16.57
CA THR A 222 -12.37 -0.38 17.17
C THR A 222 -11.40 -1.28 16.41
N PHE A 223 -10.40 -1.80 17.11
CA PHE A 223 -9.29 -2.57 16.54
C PHE A 223 -9.18 -3.99 17.11
N ASP A 224 -10.28 -4.51 17.66
CA ASP A 224 -10.27 -5.70 18.51
C ASP A 224 -10.63 -7.01 17.77
N LYS A 225 -10.99 -6.94 16.48
CA LYS A 225 -11.34 -8.12 15.69
C LYS A 225 -10.16 -8.54 14.81
N ASP A 226 -9.55 -9.67 15.15
CA ASP A 226 -8.61 -10.37 14.26
C ASP A 226 -9.35 -10.80 12.98
N GLY A 227 -8.82 -10.42 11.81
CA GLY A 227 -9.35 -10.83 10.50
C GLY A 227 -9.80 -9.71 9.55
N SER A 228 -9.81 -8.44 9.97
CA SER A 228 -10.09 -7.29 9.10
C SER A 228 -8.81 -6.56 8.69
N SER A 229 -7.94 -7.23 7.93
CA SER A 229 -6.72 -6.68 7.36
C SER A 229 -6.60 -7.01 5.88
N ARG A 230 -5.73 -6.29 5.17
CA ARG A 230 -5.53 -6.45 3.72
C ARG A 230 -4.94 -7.82 3.35
N HIS A 231 -4.08 -8.38 4.21
CA HIS A 231 -3.46 -9.70 3.99
C HIS A 231 -3.77 -10.67 5.13
N PRO A 232 -3.63 -11.98 4.89
CA PRO A 232 -3.58 -12.97 5.97
C PRO A 232 -2.46 -12.61 6.95
N GLY A 233 -2.80 -12.36 8.22
CA GLY A 233 -1.85 -12.03 9.29
C GLY A 233 -1.64 -10.53 9.54
N GLY A 234 -2.29 -9.63 8.81
CA GLY A 234 -2.25 -8.19 9.07
C GLY A 234 -1.91 -7.35 7.84
N ASN A 235 -1.95 -6.03 8.01
CA ASN A 235 -1.45 -5.09 7.00
C ASN A 235 0.08 -5.14 6.98
N HIS A 236 0.70 -4.89 5.84
CA HIS A 236 2.16 -4.79 5.80
C HIS A 236 2.65 -3.40 6.15
N PHE A 237 3.81 -3.37 6.80
CA PHE A 237 4.50 -2.14 7.14
C PHE A 237 6.01 -2.31 7.01
N LEU A 238 6.72 -1.18 7.00
CA LEU A 238 8.15 -1.06 6.90
C LEU A 238 8.71 -0.41 8.16
N THR A 239 9.71 -1.03 8.78
CA THR A 239 10.45 -0.43 9.89
C THR A 239 11.48 0.59 9.40
N ALA A 240 12.04 1.42 10.30
CA ALA A 240 13.11 2.34 9.92
C ALA A 240 14.40 1.64 9.45
N THR A 241 14.68 0.42 9.92
CA THR A 241 15.76 -0.44 9.38
C THR A 241 15.46 -1.07 8.03
N GLY A 242 14.22 -0.92 7.52
CA GLY A 242 13.82 -1.45 6.23
C GLY A 242 13.22 -2.85 6.24
N ARG A 243 12.76 -3.36 7.39
CA ARG A 243 12.13 -4.68 7.48
C ARG A 243 10.64 -4.57 7.14
N ALA A 244 10.20 -5.38 6.18
CA ALA A 244 8.78 -5.55 5.87
C ALA A 244 8.13 -6.60 6.80
N LEU A 245 7.17 -6.18 7.61
CA LEU A 245 6.49 -7.00 8.63
C LEU A 245 4.95 -6.89 8.50
N SER A 246 4.22 -7.65 9.31
CA SER A 246 2.75 -7.65 9.34
C SER A 246 2.23 -7.02 10.64
N LEU A 247 1.22 -6.18 10.50
CA LEU A 247 0.61 -5.36 11.53
C LEU A 247 -0.83 -5.85 11.79
N PRO A 248 -1.13 -6.45 12.95
CA PRO A 248 -2.50 -6.81 13.30
C PRO A 248 -3.32 -5.54 13.62
N PRO A 249 -4.66 -5.60 13.53
CA PRO A 249 -5.52 -4.45 13.86
C PRO A 249 -5.23 -3.83 15.22
N SER A 250 -5.04 -4.65 16.26
CA SER A 250 -4.76 -4.21 17.63
C SER A 250 -3.54 -3.31 17.76
N ALA A 251 -2.58 -3.45 16.85
CA ALA A 251 -1.38 -2.63 16.80
C ALA A 251 -1.64 -1.20 16.31
N ALA A 252 -2.85 -0.83 15.88
CA ALA A 252 -3.22 0.56 15.63
C ALA A 252 -3.31 1.41 16.91
N LYS A 253 -3.44 0.77 18.09
CA LYS A 253 -3.49 1.47 19.37
C LYS A 253 -2.12 2.04 19.72
N VAL A 254 -2.13 3.23 20.32
CA VAL A 254 -0.92 3.96 20.69
C VAL A 254 -0.66 3.78 22.17
N GLU A 255 0.58 3.45 22.52
CA GLU A 255 1.08 3.47 23.88
C GLU A 255 1.74 4.81 24.19
N TRP A 256 1.40 5.40 25.35
CA TRP A 256 1.87 6.72 25.72
C TRP A 256 2.77 6.68 26.96
N ASN A 257 3.98 7.23 26.86
CA ASN A 257 4.83 7.47 28.01
C ASN A 257 4.51 8.85 28.61
N LYS A 258 3.76 8.86 29.72
CA LYS A 258 3.34 10.09 30.41
C LYS A 258 4.50 10.94 30.94
N GLN A 259 5.61 10.32 31.35
CA GLN A 259 6.76 11.04 31.90
C GLN A 259 7.53 11.77 30.78
N LYS A 260 7.77 11.06 29.67
CA LYS A 260 8.43 11.62 28.49
C LYS A 260 7.49 12.42 27.59
N LYS A 261 6.18 12.38 27.85
CA LYS A 261 5.12 12.99 27.03
C LYS A 261 5.18 12.58 25.55
N LYS A 262 5.54 11.34 25.26
CA LYS A 262 5.74 10.85 23.89
C LYS A 262 5.08 9.51 23.64
N ALA A 263 4.69 9.24 22.40
CA ALA A 263 4.26 7.92 21.98
C ALA A 263 5.46 6.96 21.99
N ILE A 264 5.23 5.69 22.30
CA ILE A 264 6.26 4.64 22.41
C ILE A 264 5.87 3.38 21.63
N GLY A 265 6.78 2.40 21.61
CA GLY A 265 6.59 1.15 20.89
C GLY A 265 6.76 1.35 19.37
N ILE A 266 5.95 0.64 18.59
CA ILE A 266 6.02 0.70 17.12
C ILE A 266 5.64 2.07 16.54
N TRP A 267 4.87 2.88 17.29
CA TRP A 267 4.47 4.25 16.97
C TRP A 267 5.24 5.27 17.79
N MET A 268 6.52 5.00 18.09
CA MET A 268 7.33 5.96 18.82
C MET A 268 7.40 7.30 18.07
N THR A 269 7.47 8.40 18.81
CA THR A 269 7.71 9.74 18.25
C THR A 269 9.12 10.23 18.60
N PRO A 270 9.78 11.01 17.72
CA PRO A 270 11.09 11.58 18.03
C PRO A 270 11.01 12.64 19.14
N ASP A 271 12.11 12.85 19.86
CA ASP A 271 12.15 13.80 21.00
C ASP A 271 11.94 15.26 20.56
N PHE A 272 12.33 15.61 19.33
CA PHE A 272 12.17 16.96 18.77
C PHE A 272 10.70 17.38 18.65
N TYR A 273 9.77 16.42 18.53
CA TYR A 273 8.34 16.67 18.37
C TYR A 273 7.73 17.45 19.56
N LEU A 274 8.38 17.41 20.73
CA LEU A 274 7.97 18.12 21.93
C LEU A 274 8.35 19.60 21.95
N MET A 275 9.31 20.01 21.13
CA MET A 275 9.86 21.37 21.15
C MET A 275 9.06 22.35 20.28
N ASP A 276 8.41 21.87 19.22
CA ASP A 276 7.66 22.74 18.31
C ASP A 276 6.34 23.26 18.91
N LYS A 277 5.76 22.51 19.86
CA LYS A 277 4.62 22.96 20.70
C LYS A 277 4.91 24.24 21.50
N LYS A 278 6.19 24.60 21.71
CA LYS A 278 6.59 25.84 22.41
C LYS A 278 6.83 27.04 21.49
N ARG A 279 6.88 26.85 20.16
CA ARG A 279 7.16 27.94 19.21
C ARG A 279 5.91 28.48 18.50
N GLY A 280 4.78 27.77 18.58
CA GLY A 280 3.49 28.17 17.99
C GLY A 280 2.42 28.61 18.99
N GLY A 281 2.81 29.17 20.14
CA GLY A 281 1.89 29.73 21.15
C GLY A 281 2.14 31.20 21.40
#